data_AF-A0A6H2NIH2-F1
#
_entry.id   AF-A0A6H2NIH2-F1
#
_cell.length_a   1.000
_cell.length_b   1.000
_cell.length_c   1.000
_cell.angle_alpha   90.00
_cell.angle_beta   90.00
_cell.angle_gamma   90.00
#
_symmetry.space_group_name_H-M   'P 1'
#
loop_
_entity.id
_entity.type
_entity.pdbx_description
1 polymer ?
#
loop_
_entity_poly.entity_id
_entity_poly.type
_entity_poly.pdbx_seq_one_letter_code
_entity_poly.pdbx_strand_id
1 'polypeptide(L)' 'MVATLLLDYQSRPVRLTDERLEHILAHPEMMGMTALIAETLKNPQLVRQSRSDETAALYYRFYTQTTIGNWR' A
#
# COMPACT_ATOMS: atom_id res chain seq x y z
N MET A 1 -12.72 -12.11 11.76
CA MET A 1 -12.05 -11.75 10.50
C MET A 1 -12.88 -10.66 9.85
N VAL A 2 -12.47 -9.41 10.00
CA VAL A 2 -13.06 -8.27 9.31
C VAL A 2 -12.17 -7.97 8.09
N ALA A 3 -12.76 -7.45 7.02
CA ALA A 3 -12.00 -7.03 5.85
C ALA A 3 -12.40 -5.59 5.52
N THR A 4 -11.40 -4.73 5.38
CA THR A 4 -11.61 -3.36 4.94
C THR A 4 -11.61 -3.33 3.41
N LEU A 5 -12.62 -2.68 2.83
CA LEU A 5 -12.68 -2.44 1.39
C LEU A 5 -12.10 -1.06 1.09
N LEU A 6 -10.98 -1.04 0.37
CA LEU A 6 -10.35 0.17 -0.14
C LEU A 6 -10.68 0.32 -1.63
N LEU A 7 -10.68 1.54 -2.13
CA LEU A 7 -10.82 1.83 -3.55
C LEU A 7 -9.48 2.31 -4.09
N ASP A 8 -9.07 1.80 -5.23
CA ASP A 8 -7.91 2.32 -5.96
C ASP A 8 -8.27 3.56 -6.79
N TYR A 9 -7.27 4.13 -7.47
CA TYR A 9 -7.41 5.29 -8.36
C TYR A 9 -8.38 5.11 -9.54
N GLN A 10 -8.73 3.87 -9.88
CA GLN A 10 -9.72 3.52 -10.90
C GLN A 10 -11.06 3.12 -10.27
N SER A 11 -11.26 3.39 -8.98
CA SER A 11 -12.44 2.96 -8.21
C SER A 11 -12.63 1.43 -8.17
N ARG A 12 -11.56 0.67 -8.36
CA ARG A 12 -11.59 -0.79 -8.23
C ARG A 12 -11.47 -1.17 -6.75
N PRO A 13 -12.29 -2.11 -6.26
CA PRO A 13 -12.22 -2.55 -4.89
C PRO A 13 -10.95 -3.38 -4.62
N VAL A 14 -10.23 -3.01 -3.58
CA VAL A 14 -9.08 -3.74 -3.03
C VAL A 14 -9.43 -4.17 -1.62
N ARG A 15 -9.43 -5.49 -1.38
CA ARG A 15 -9.77 -6.05 -0.07
C ARG A 15 -8.51 -6.20 0.79
N LEU A 16 -8.47 -5.50 1.91
CA LEU A 16 -7.43 -5.63 2.92
C LEU A 16 -7.99 -6.38 4.13
N THR A 17 -7.54 -7.62 4.34
CA THR A 17 -7.95 -8.41 5.51
C THR A 17 -7.08 -8.08 6.70
N ASP A 18 -7.59 -8.35 7.91
CA ASP A 18 -6.86 -8.14 9.16
C ASP A 18 -5.52 -8.89 9.15
N GLU A 19 -5.47 -10.14 8.66
CA GLU A 19 -4.24 -10.95 8.62
C GLU A 19 -3.19 -10.36 7.67
N ARG A 20 -3.64 -9.78 6.54
CA ARG A 20 -2.73 -9.10 5.60
C ARG A 20 -2.24 -7.79 6.17
N LEU A 21 -3.09 -7.05 6.88
CA LEU A 21 -2.69 -5.82 7.55
C LEU A 21 -1.67 -6.11 8.66
N GLU A 22 -1.89 -7.13 9.48
CA GLU A 22 -0.93 -7.58 10.50
C GLU A 22 0.41 -7.97 9.88
N HIS A 23 0.41 -8.70 8.76
CA HIS A 23 1.64 -9.06 8.06
C HIS A 23 2.40 -7.82 7.54
N ILE A 24 1.70 -6.81 7.03
CA ILE A 24 2.31 -5.54 6.62
C ILE A 24 2.91 -4.81 7.83
N LEU A 25 2.17 -4.73 8.93
CA LEU A 25 2.60 -4.02 10.14
C LEU A 25 3.69 -4.75 10.95
N ALA A 26 3.93 -6.04 10.68
CA ALA A 26 5.06 -6.78 11.23
C ALA A 26 6.43 -6.23 10.73
N HIS A 27 6.43 -5.44 9.67
CA HIS A 27 7.61 -4.75 9.15
C HIS A 27 7.78 -3.40 9.87
N PRO A 28 8.90 -3.16 10.60
CA PRO A 28 9.09 -1.94 11.39
C PRO A 28 8.94 -0.64 10.60
N GLU A 29 9.32 -0.64 9.31
CA GLU A 29 9.19 0.48 8.39
C GLU A 29 7.73 0.87 8.06
N MET A 30 6.79 -0.05 8.28
CA MET A 30 5.36 0.15 8.02
C MET A 30 4.57 0.58 9.25
N MET A 31 5.19 0.63 10.44
CA MET A 31 4.51 1.07 11.66
C MET A 31 3.99 2.50 11.52
N GLY A 32 2.69 2.68 11.76
CA GLY A 32 2.01 3.98 11.60
C GLY A 32 1.67 4.36 10.15
N MET A 33 2.01 3.53 9.16
CA MET A 33 1.81 3.84 7.74
C MET A 33 0.46 3.36 7.18
N THR A 34 -0.43 2.80 8.00
CA THR A 34 -1.72 2.23 7.56
C THR A 34 -2.56 3.23 6.76
N ALA A 35 -2.62 4.50 7.18
CA ALA A 35 -3.36 5.54 6.46
C ALA A 35 -2.77 5.81 5.06
N LEU A 36 -1.44 5.66 4.90
CA LEU A 36 -0.76 5.84 3.63
C LEU A 36 -1.05 4.71 2.63
N ILE A 37 -1.46 3.52 3.09
CA ILE A 37 -1.86 2.43 2.19
C ILE A 37 -3.08 2.86 1.38
N ALA A 38 -4.12 3.35 2.06
CA ALA A 38 -5.34 3.82 1.39
C ALA A 38 -5.06 5.02 0.47
N GLU A 39 -4.20 5.95 0.90
CA GLU A 39 -3.81 7.11 0.09
C GLU A 39 -3.01 6.70 -1.16
N THR A 40 -2.10 5.73 -1.03
CA THR A 40 -1.31 5.20 -2.14
C THR A 40 -2.19 4.50 -3.17
N LEU A 41 -3.22 3.76 -2.72
CA LEU A 41 -4.18 3.12 -3.63
C LEU A 41 -5.01 4.15 -4.40
N LYS A 42 -5.52 5.18 -3.71
CA LYS A 42 -6.36 6.23 -4.32
C LYS A 42 -5.60 7.14 -5.26
N ASN A 43 -4.37 7.47 -4.91
CA ASN A 43 -3.58 8.49 -5.59
C ASN A 43 -2.12 8.00 -5.79
N PRO A 44 -1.88 6.92 -6.56
CA PRO A 44 -0.55 6.42 -6.83
C PRO A 44 0.21 7.37 -7.78
N GLN A 45 1.53 7.44 -7.65
CA GLN A 45 2.38 8.11 -8.64
C GLN A 45 2.78 7.17 -9.78
N LEU A 46 2.89 5.88 -9.48
CA LEU A 46 3.24 4.86 -10.46
C LEU A 46 2.48 3.58 -10.14
N VAL A 47 1.91 2.97 -11.17
CA VAL A 47 1.32 1.63 -11.09
C VAL A 47 2.04 0.72 -12.08
N ARG A 48 2.45 -0.46 -11.62
CA ARG A 48 3.17 -1.46 -12.43
C ARG A 48 2.50 -2.81 -12.28
N GLN A 49 2.46 -3.59 -13.35
CA GLN A 49 2.15 -5.01 -13.24
C GLN A 49 3.34 -5.73 -12.60
N SER A 50 3.07 -6.68 -11.70
CA SER A 50 4.12 -7.51 -11.13
C SER A 50 4.74 -8.39 -12.23
N ARG A 51 6.05 -8.60 -12.13
CA ARG A 51 6.81 -9.46 -13.07
C ARG A 51 6.64 -10.95 -12.79
N SER A 52 6.27 -11.31 -11.55
CA SER A 52 6.11 -12.68 -11.10
C SER A 52 4.65 -13.12 -11.01
N ASP A 53 3.72 -12.17 -11.08
CA ASP A 53 2.29 -12.42 -11.00
C ASP A 53 1.56 -11.41 -11.90
N GLU A 54 1.11 -11.86 -13.06
CA GLU A 54 0.43 -11.01 -14.04
C GLU A 54 -0.90 -10.45 -13.53
N THR A 55 -1.48 -11.07 -12.49
CA THR A 55 -2.74 -10.62 -11.89
C THR A 55 -2.53 -9.55 -10.80
N ALA A 56 -1.29 -9.36 -10.36
CA ALA A 56 -0.95 -8.40 -9.31
C ALA A 56 -0.53 -7.04 -9.88
N ALA A 57 -1.10 -5.97 -9.33
CA ALA A 57 -0.69 -4.59 -9.58
C ALA A 57 0.06 -4.04 -8.35
N LEU A 58 1.19 -3.39 -8.60
CA LEU A 58 2.05 -2.73 -7.63
C LEU A 58 1.83 -1.23 -7.71
N TYR A 59 1.45 -0.62 -6.58
CA TYR A 59 1.15 0.80 -6.46
C TYR A 59 2.28 1.47 -5.69
N TYR A 60 2.89 2.50 -6.29
CA TYR A 60 3.98 3.24 -5.68
C TYR A 60 3.59 4.69 -5.49
N ARG A 61 3.89 5.18 -4.29
CA ARG A 61 3.88 6.59 -3.96
C ARG A 61 5.07 6.89 -3.05
N PHE A 62 5.82 7.91 -3.43
CA PHE A 62 6.92 8.42 -2.66
C PHE A 62 6.41 9.44 -1.63
N TYR A 63 6.80 9.25 -0.38
CA TYR A 63 6.48 10.15 0.72
C TYR A 63 7.78 10.78 1.22
N THR A 64 7.92 12.10 1.07
CA THR A 64 9.13 12.84 1.46
C THR A 64 9.28 13.02 2.98
N GLN A 65 8.24 12.72 3.74
CA GLN A 65 8.19 12.84 5.21
C GLN A 65 8.16 11.49 5.93
N THR A 66 8.56 10.40 5.28
CA THR A 66 8.83 9.15 5.99
C THR A 66 10.26 9.20 6.51
N THR A 67 10.51 8.59 7.68
CA THR A 67 11.86 8.41 8.26
C THR A 67 12.84 7.77 7.27
N ILE A 68 12.33 7.18 6.18
CA ILE A 68 13.06 6.67 5.01
C ILE A 68 13.11 7.75 3.90
N GLY A 69 13.87 8.82 4.14
CA GLY A 69 14.18 9.85 3.14
C GLY A 69 15.37 10.75 3.47
N ASN A 70 16.00 10.60 4.64
CA ASN A 70 17.10 11.46 5.09
C ASN A 70 18.47 10.74 5.11
N TRP A 71 18.91 10.24 3.95
CA TRP A 71 20.26 9.72 3.74
C TRP A 71 21.00 10.86 3.04
N ARG A 72 21.46 11.80 3.85
CA ARG A 72 22.44 12.81 3.44
C ARG A 72 23.81 12.38 3.92
#